data_AF-A0A6A8AP29-F1
#
_entry.id   AF-A0A6A8AP29-F1
#
_cell.length_a   1.000
_cell.length_b   1.000
_cell.length_c   1.000
_cell.angle_alpha   90.00
_cell.angle_beta   90.00
_cell.angle_gamma   90.00
#
_symmetry.space_group_name_H-M   'P 1'
#
loop_
_entity.id
_entity.type
_entity.pdbx_description
1 polymer ?
#
loop_
_entity_poly.entity_id
_entity_poly.type
_entity_poly.pdbx_seq_one_letter_code
_entity_poly.pdbx_strand_id
1 'polypeptide(L)'
;MQILREKVEEGGVEVGKPLHNLCLAIRDLLLERVSADIERNSPAIAELAEKLRKDLTLYTMSKREPYRFVAGADAGSQILPLASRRYAVISALVYTLPAGTRHFLQPESMAFPYSDASEMNGVVNVRREAKLFETALHFVKGNPDVELLLVDGPLAFSNWWSIAGREEDRRRLITAVNGLLDMCREEGVAVAGIVKRPSARYLVYDLGLQNQTDLTDSFLMLQTLKVGERTDIFSPRSAIRKAVRASPFMDALESPIYSFYARLSKEWSIPPIRIDTPAFCLGEVGEIADYCYGSSFWEGIPLPIVKADEEVKVSKRFISGIYRDIIGRVSRLSGEISHLAPYWGEGGWLGA
;
A
#
# COMPACT_ATOMS: atom_id res chain seq x y z
N MET A 1 58.60 45.15 0.75
CA MET A 1 58.88 44.00 1.64
C MET A 1 57.82 42.94 1.33
N GLN A 2 58.04 42.07 0.35
CA GLN A 2 59.00 40.96 0.42
C GLN A 2 58.61 40.06 1.59
N ILE A 3 57.96 38.93 1.27
CA ILE A 3 58.34 37.58 1.71
C ILE A 3 57.26 36.61 1.17
N LEU A 4 57.75 35.63 0.40
CA LEU A 4 57.14 34.36 0.01
C LEU A 4 56.16 34.33 -1.18
N ARG A 5 56.73 34.59 -2.36
CA ARG A 5 56.62 33.64 -3.48
C ARG A 5 57.42 32.36 -3.15
N GLU A 6 57.02 31.25 -3.78
CA GLU A 6 57.72 29.96 -3.91
C GLU A 6 57.40 28.90 -2.84
N LYS A 7 56.42 28.05 -3.18
CA LYS A 7 56.61 26.61 -3.45
C LYS A 7 55.25 25.90 -3.40
N VAL A 8 54.62 25.73 -4.56
CA VAL A 8 54.07 24.43 -4.99
C VAL A 8 54.10 24.48 -6.50
N GLU A 9 55.09 23.81 -7.07
CA GLU A 9 55.16 23.52 -8.49
C GLU A 9 53.84 22.88 -8.93
N GLU A 10 53.32 23.45 -10.00
CA GLU A 10 52.12 23.04 -10.71
C GLU A 10 52.32 21.63 -11.28
N GLY A 11 52.09 20.63 -10.43
CA GLY A 11 51.79 19.28 -10.86
C GLY A 11 50.47 19.33 -11.63
N GLY A 12 50.57 19.13 -12.95
CA GLY A 12 49.45 19.14 -13.87
C GLY A 12 48.26 18.36 -13.32
N VAL A 13 47.14 19.05 -13.14
CA VAL A 13 45.86 18.38 -12.98
C VAL A 13 45.56 17.78 -14.35
N GLU A 14 45.80 16.46 -14.48
CA GLU A 14 45.25 15.68 -15.57
C GLU A 14 43.73 15.83 -15.55
N VAL A 15 43.24 16.76 -16.38
CA VAL A 15 41.84 16.86 -16.75
C VAL A 15 41.55 15.65 -17.64
N GLY A 16 41.17 14.52 -17.04
CA GLY A 16 40.85 13.36 -17.85
C GLY A 16 40.66 12.00 -17.19
N LYS A 17 40.03 11.85 -16.01
CA LYS A 17 39.27 10.61 -15.68
C LYS A 17 38.04 10.84 -14.77
N PRO A 18 36.94 11.43 -15.25
CA PRO A 18 35.73 11.60 -14.45
C PRO A 18 34.61 10.65 -14.93
N LEU A 19 34.37 9.57 -14.19
CA LEU A 19 33.07 8.92 -13.90
C LEU A 19 33.23 7.48 -13.37
N HIS A 20 34.36 6.80 -13.61
CA HIS A 20 34.51 5.38 -13.27
C HIS A 20 34.65 5.13 -11.75
N ASN A 21 35.11 6.11 -10.97
CA ASN A 21 35.43 5.93 -9.55
C ASN A 21 34.26 6.16 -8.57
N LEU A 22 33.28 7.00 -8.89
CA LEU A 22 32.20 7.29 -7.94
C LEU A 22 31.24 6.11 -7.81
N CYS A 23 30.82 5.50 -8.93
CA CYS A 23 29.92 4.34 -8.89
C CYS A 23 30.57 3.15 -8.19
N LEU A 24 31.87 2.91 -8.41
CA LEU A 24 32.63 1.87 -7.71
C LEU A 24 32.79 2.19 -6.22
N ALA A 25 33.15 3.43 -5.86
CA ALA A 25 33.24 3.84 -4.46
C ALA A 25 31.90 3.71 -3.71
N ILE A 26 30.78 4.08 -4.35
CA ILE A 26 29.43 3.90 -3.79
C ILE A 26 29.13 2.40 -3.63
N ARG A 27 29.43 1.60 -4.66
CA ARG A 27 29.20 0.15 -4.61
C ARG A 27 29.96 -0.48 -3.45
N ASP A 28 31.25 -0.20 -3.33
CA ASP A 28 32.11 -0.83 -2.34
C ASP A 28 31.72 -0.36 -0.91
N LEU A 29 31.39 0.91 -0.74
CA LEU A 29 30.82 1.43 0.51
C LEU A 29 29.52 0.72 0.89
N LEU A 30 28.60 0.52 -0.04
CA LEU A 30 27.34 -0.17 0.23
C LEU A 30 27.56 -1.65 0.55
N LEU A 31 28.43 -2.34 -0.18
CA LEU A 31 28.74 -3.75 0.08
C LEU A 31 29.35 -3.94 1.47
N GLU A 32 30.32 -3.11 1.84
CA GLU A 32 30.95 -3.17 3.16
C GLU A 32 29.94 -2.83 4.25
N ARG A 33 29.27 -1.67 4.13
CA ARG A 33 28.41 -1.16 5.20
C ARG A 33 27.19 -2.04 5.44
N VAL A 34 26.51 -2.49 4.38
CA VAL A 34 25.31 -3.31 4.50
C VAL A 34 25.67 -4.71 5.01
N SER A 35 26.72 -5.34 4.49
CA SER A 35 27.11 -6.69 4.94
C SER A 35 27.56 -6.68 6.40
N ALA A 36 28.38 -5.70 6.81
CA ALA A 36 28.84 -5.58 8.19
C ALA A 36 27.70 -5.28 9.18
N ASP A 37 26.68 -4.54 8.75
CA ASP A 37 25.49 -4.27 9.58
C ASP A 37 24.62 -5.54 9.72
N ILE A 38 24.41 -6.28 8.64
CA ILE A 38 23.68 -7.55 8.66
C ILE A 38 24.39 -8.58 9.54
N GLU A 39 25.71 -8.79 9.38
CA GLU A 39 26.48 -9.74 10.18
C GLU A 39 26.40 -9.43 11.68
N ARG A 40 26.45 -8.14 12.04
CA ARG A 40 26.36 -7.69 13.44
C ARG A 40 24.98 -7.90 14.04
N ASN A 41 23.93 -7.64 13.28
CA ASN A 41 22.56 -7.63 13.79
C ASN A 41 21.86 -9.00 13.67
N SER A 42 22.34 -9.90 12.79
CA SER A 42 21.71 -11.19 12.50
C SER A 42 21.48 -12.07 13.74
N PRO A 43 22.43 -12.23 14.69
CA PRO A 43 22.21 -13.07 15.87
C PRO A 43 21.06 -12.58 16.75
N ALA A 44 20.96 -11.26 16.98
CA ALA A 44 19.90 -10.66 17.79
C ALA A 44 18.53 -10.78 17.12
N ILE A 45 18.48 -10.65 15.79
CA ILE A 45 17.26 -10.85 15.01
C ILE A 45 16.79 -12.31 15.09
N ALA A 46 17.71 -13.27 14.96
CA ALA A 46 17.39 -14.70 15.06
C ALA A 46 16.88 -15.07 16.46
N GLU A 47 17.52 -14.55 17.52
CA GLU A 47 17.07 -14.75 18.89
C GLU A 47 15.66 -14.19 19.12
N LEU A 48 15.40 -12.97 18.63
CA LEU A 48 14.09 -12.35 18.73
C LEU A 48 13.01 -13.14 17.96
N ALA A 49 13.33 -13.63 16.75
CA ALA A 49 12.41 -14.43 15.95
C ALA A 49 12.07 -15.77 16.64
N GLU A 50 13.07 -16.46 17.21
CA GLU A 50 12.86 -17.70 17.97
C GLU A 50 12.03 -17.47 19.24
N LYS A 51 12.26 -16.36 19.93
CA LYS A 51 11.42 -15.95 21.07
C LYS A 51 9.98 -15.72 20.63
N LEU A 52 9.76 -14.91 19.59
CA LEU A 52 8.42 -14.66 19.04
C LEU A 52 7.73 -15.95 18.62
N ARG A 53 8.46 -16.89 18.02
CA ARG A 53 7.91 -18.18 17.60
C ARG A 53 7.42 -19.04 18.78
N LYS A 54 8.05 -18.90 19.96
CA LYS A 54 7.63 -19.59 21.19
C LYS A 54 6.47 -18.88 21.89
N ASP A 55 6.46 -17.55 21.86
CA ASP A 55 5.48 -16.74 22.58
C ASP A 55 4.16 -16.59 21.80
N LEU A 56 4.21 -16.65 20.47
CA LEU A 56 3.03 -16.53 19.61
C LEU A 56 2.33 -17.87 19.41
N THR A 57 1.00 -17.83 19.42
CA THR A 57 0.19 -18.94 18.90
C THR A 57 0.19 -18.85 17.37
N LEU A 58 0.70 -19.91 16.73
CA LEU A 58 0.79 -20.01 15.27
C LEU A 58 -0.16 -21.10 14.75
N TYR A 59 -0.83 -20.79 13.64
CA TYR A 59 -1.76 -21.71 12.98
C TYR A 59 -1.24 -22.09 11.61
N THR A 60 -1.38 -23.37 11.25
CA THR A 60 -1.13 -23.85 9.90
C THR A 60 -2.36 -23.63 9.03
N MET A 61 -2.14 -23.05 7.85
CA MET A 61 -3.13 -22.86 6.80
C MET A 61 -3.05 -24.01 5.79
N SER A 62 -4.18 -24.30 5.16
CA SER A 62 -4.30 -25.28 4.07
C SER A 62 -4.56 -24.57 2.75
N LYS A 63 -3.98 -25.07 1.66
CA LYS A 63 -4.31 -24.58 0.31
C LYS A 63 -5.69 -25.05 -0.09
N ARG A 64 -6.72 -24.28 0.25
CA ARG A 64 -8.12 -24.56 -0.07
C ARG A 64 -8.79 -23.29 -0.56
N GLU A 65 -9.81 -23.44 -1.38
CA GLU A 65 -10.66 -22.34 -1.83
C GLU A 65 -12.09 -22.61 -1.35
N PRO A 66 -12.40 -22.33 -0.07
CA PRO A 66 -13.71 -22.65 0.52
C PRO A 66 -14.86 -21.84 -0.06
N TYR A 67 -14.57 -20.68 -0.65
CA TYR A 67 -15.54 -19.78 -1.28
C TYR A 67 -15.60 -20.01 -2.79
N ARG A 68 -16.81 -20.13 -3.32
CA ARG A 68 -17.10 -20.34 -4.74
C ARG A 68 -17.13 -19.03 -5.52
N PHE A 69 -17.69 -17.97 -4.94
CA PHE A 69 -17.82 -16.66 -5.58
C PHE A 69 -17.10 -15.60 -4.77
N VAL A 70 -15.99 -15.10 -5.31
CA VAL A 70 -15.10 -14.17 -4.60
C VAL A 70 -14.87 -12.93 -5.42
N ALA A 71 -14.82 -11.79 -4.75
CA ALA A 71 -14.50 -10.50 -5.35
C ALA A 71 -13.20 -9.94 -4.78
N GLY A 72 -12.40 -9.31 -5.63
CA GLY A 72 -11.25 -8.49 -5.25
C GLY A 72 -11.52 -7.03 -5.60
N ALA A 73 -11.20 -6.10 -4.71
CA ALA A 73 -11.39 -4.67 -4.92
C ALA A 73 -10.06 -3.93 -4.79
N ASP A 74 -9.78 -2.99 -5.70
CA ASP A 74 -8.63 -2.09 -5.60
C ASP A 74 -8.96 -0.70 -6.19
N ALA A 75 -8.17 0.31 -5.85
CA ALA A 75 -8.28 1.67 -6.32
C ALA A 75 -6.95 2.25 -6.84
N GLY A 76 -7.03 2.81 -8.04
CA GLY A 76 -5.94 3.46 -8.74
C GLY A 76 -6.09 4.97 -8.75
N SER A 77 -4.96 5.67 -8.75
CA SER A 77 -4.92 7.10 -9.04
C SER A 77 -3.74 7.45 -9.94
N GLN A 78 -3.91 8.47 -10.78
CA GLN A 78 -2.82 9.02 -11.58
C GLN A 78 -2.89 10.53 -11.60
N ILE A 79 -1.73 11.17 -11.66
CA ILE A 79 -1.62 12.63 -11.74
C ILE A 79 -1.12 12.99 -13.14
N LEU A 80 -1.79 13.97 -13.76
CA LEU A 80 -1.31 14.69 -14.92
C LEU A 80 -0.62 15.99 -14.44
N PRO A 81 0.73 16.06 -14.46
CA PRO A 81 1.47 17.18 -13.90
C PRO A 81 1.73 18.26 -14.97
N LEU A 82 0.81 19.22 -15.09
CA LEU A 82 1.05 20.41 -15.91
C LEU A 82 1.76 21.48 -15.07
N ALA A 83 2.53 22.34 -15.71
CA ALA A 83 3.23 23.45 -15.08
C ALA A 83 2.24 24.46 -14.46
N SER A 84 1.04 24.58 -15.04
CA SER A 84 -0.02 25.44 -14.54
C SER A 84 -0.82 24.81 -13.39
N ARG A 85 -1.14 23.52 -13.49
CA ARG A 85 -2.01 22.77 -12.58
C ARG A 85 -1.73 21.28 -12.60
N ARG A 86 -2.12 20.60 -11.53
CA ARG A 86 -2.11 19.14 -11.45
C ARG A 86 -3.53 18.62 -11.50
N TYR A 87 -3.77 17.63 -12.35
CA TYR A 87 -5.05 16.93 -12.41
C TYR A 87 -4.89 15.52 -11.87
N ALA A 88 -5.55 15.21 -10.76
CA ALA A 88 -5.64 13.85 -10.26
C ALA A 88 -6.87 13.17 -10.86
N VAL A 89 -6.70 11.93 -11.31
CA VAL A 89 -7.78 11.02 -11.70
C VAL A 89 -7.77 9.85 -10.74
N ILE A 90 -8.94 9.51 -10.20
CA ILE A 90 -9.14 8.45 -9.22
C ILE A 90 -10.20 7.48 -9.77
N SER A 91 -9.90 6.19 -9.68
CA SER A 91 -10.82 5.11 -10.06
C SER A 91 -10.73 3.96 -9.05
N ALA A 92 -11.79 3.18 -8.95
CA ALA A 92 -11.81 1.94 -8.19
C ALA A 92 -12.56 0.87 -8.99
N LEU A 93 -12.19 -0.39 -8.77
CA LEU A 93 -12.75 -1.51 -9.48
C LEU A 93 -12.89 -2.72 -8.55
N VAL A 94 -13.99 -3.44 -8.72
CA VAL A 94 -14.19 -4.78 -8.16
C VAL A 94 -14.15 -5.79 -9.30
N TYR A 95 -13.35 -6.84 -9.12
CA TYR A 95 -13.17 -7.95 -10.05
C TYR A 95 -13.73 -9.24 -9.42
N THR A 96 -14.59 -9.97 -10.12
CA THR A 96 -15.20 -11.20 -9.59
C THR A 96 -14.53 -12.47 -10.14
N LEU A 97 -14.52 -13.51 -9.33
CA LEU A 97 -14.16 -14.87 -9.70
C LEU A 97 -15.32 -15.83 -9.33
N PRO A 98 -15.56 -16.87 -10.17
CA PRO A 98 -14.85 -17.20 -11.41
C PRO A 98 -15.33 -16.41 -12.63
N ALA A 99 -16.40 -15.61 -12.51
CA ALA A 99 -17.07 -14.99 -13.65
C ALA A 99 -16.21 -13.97 -14.42
N GLY A 100 -15.19 -13.38 -13.78
CA GLY A 100 -14.34 -12.37 -14.39
C GLY A 100 -15.13 -11.11 -14.74
N THR A 101 -16.12 -10.71 -13.94
CA THR A 101 -16.84 -9.46 -14.21
C THR A 101 -16.10 -8.28 -13.56
N ARG A 102 -16.25 -7.10 -14.16
CA ARG A 102 -15.72 -5.85 -13.64
C ARG A 102 -16.88 -4.98 -13.18
N HIS A 103 -16.78 -4.42 -11.99
CA HIS A 103 -17.71 -3.42 -11.48
C HIS A 103 -16.93 -2.18 -11.07
N PHE A 104 -17.38 -1.00 -11.53
CA PHE A 104 -16.77 0.27 -11.17
C PHE A 104 -17.83 1.37 -11.14
N LEU A 105 -17.60 2.37 -10.31
CA LEU A 105 -18.37 3.62 -10.33
C LEU A 105 -17.66 4.65 -11.23
N GLN A 106 -18.37 5.73 -11.58
CA GLN A 106 -17.80 6.81 -12.39
C GLN A 106 -16.48 7.33 -11.77
N PRO A 107 -15.38 7.43 -12.55
CA PRO A 107 -14.12 7.98 -12.07
C PRO A 107 -14.25 9.43 -11.58
N GLU A 108 -13.38 9.82 -10.66
CA GLU A 108 -13.32 11.18 -10.14
C GLU A 108 -12.11 11.91 -10.69
N SER A 109 -12.26 13.21 -10.94
CA SER A 109 -11.14 14.09 -11.28
C SER A 109 -11.12 15.31 -10.38
N MET A 110 -9.92 15.75 -10.02
CA MET A 110 -9.68 16.90 -9.16
C MET A 110 -8.53 17.72 -9.73
N ALA A 111 -8.64 19.05 -9.64
CA ALA A 111 -7.61 19.97 -10.09
C ALA A 111 -7.00 20.71 -8.90
N PHE A 112 -5.67 20.78 -8.87
CA PHE A 112 -4.92 21.43 -7.81
C PHE A 112 -3.96 22.47 -8.41
N PRO A 113 -3.76 23.61 -7.73
CA PRO A 113 -2.63 24.48 -7.99
C PRO A 113 -1.30 23.72 -7.83
N TYR A 114 -0.28 24.12 -8.57
CA TYR A 114 1.03 23.47 -8.49
C TYR A 114 1.66 23.60 -7.08
N SER A 115 1.42 24.71 -6.38
CA SER A 115 1.94 24.99 -5.03
C SER A 115 1.46 23.99 -3.97
N ASP A 116 0.34 23.32 -4.18
CA ASP A 116 -0.39 22.60 -3.13
C ASP A 116 -0.07 21.09 -3.14
N ALA A 117 1.15 20.73 -3.55
CA ALA A 117 1.60 19.35 -3.73
C ALA A 117 1.37 18.46 -2.50
N SER A 118 1.62 19.00 -1.30
CA SER A 118 1.50 18.25 -0.05
C SER A 118 0.03 17.99 0.32
N GLU A 119 -0.84 19.00 0.20
CA GLU A 119 -2.27 18.85 0.43
C GLU A 119 -2.89 17.89 -0.58
N MET A 120 -2.54 18.04 -1.86
CA MET A 120 -3.01 17.19 -2.95
C MET A 120 -2.79 15.71 -2.66
N ASN A 121 -1.59 15.30 -2.25
CA ASN A 121 -1.30 13.89 -1.98
C ASN A 121 -2.19 13.33 -0.84
N GLY A 122 -2.40 14.11 0.22
CA GLY A 122 -3.30 13.71 1.32
C GLY A 122 -4.74 13.55 0.84
N VAL A 123 -5.27 14.54 0.12
CA VAL A 123 -6.64 14.52 -0.42
C VAL A 123 -6.85 13.38 -1.41
N VAL A 124 -5.95 13.23 -2.38
CA VAL A 124 -6.03 12.18 -3.41
C VAL A 124 -6.00 10.79 -2.78
N ASN A 125 -5.12 10.54 -1.81
CA ASN A 125 -5.05 9.25 -1.14
C ASN A 125 -6.34 8.93 -0.37
N VAL A 126 -6.85 9.86 0.44
CA VAL A 126 -8.11 9.66 1.19
C VAL A 126 -9.29 9.47 0.26
N ARG A 127 -9.37 10.23 -0.84
CA ARG A 127 -10.43 10.10 -1.84
C ARG A 127 -10.36 8.80 -2.62
N ARG A 128 -9.16 8.31 -2.92
CA ARG A 128 -8.92 7.02 -3.56
C ARG A 128 -9.41 5.87 -2.68
N GLU A 129 -9.07 5.88 -1.40
CA GLU A 129 -9.61 4.88 -0.47
C GLU A 129 -11.12 5.01 -0.35
N ALA A 130 -11.68 6.21 -0.23
CA ALA A 130 -13.14 6.37 -0.12
C ALA A 130 -13.84 5.76 -1.34
N LYS A 131 -13.29 6.01 -2.53
CA LYS A 131 -13.80 5.45 -3.79
C LYS A 131 -13.72 3.92 -3.85
N LEU A 132 -12.67 3.33 -3.28
CA LEU A 132 -12.54 1.88 -3.13
C LEU A 132 -13.72 1.30 -2.37
N PHE A 133 -13.96 1.79 -1.15
CA PHE A 133 -15.01 1.30 -0.27
C PHE A 133 -16.41 1.58 -0.81
N GLU A 134 -16.65 2.74 -1.44
CA GLU A 134 -17.93 3.04 -2.08
C GLU A 134 -18.23 2.12 -3.26
N THR A 135 -17.22 1.81 -4.08
CA THR A 135 -17.38 0.92 -5.22
C THR A 135 -17.63 -0.52 -4.76
N ALA A 136 -16.92 -0.97 -3.72
CA ALA A 136 -17.16 -2.24 -3.09
C ALA A 136 -18.55 -2.34 -2.46
N LEU A 137 -19.01 -1.29 -1.75
CA LEU A 137 -20.34 -1.23 -1.15
C LEU A 137 -21.42 -1.34 -2.24
N HIS A 138 -21.31 -0.56 -3.30
CA HIS A 138 -22.27 -0.60 -4.40
C HIS A 138 -22.28 -1.96 -5.11
N PHE A 139 -21.12 -2.61 -5.23
CA PHE A 139 -21.01 -3.96 -5.76
C PHE A 139 -21.77 -4.98 -4.90
N VAL A 140 -21.48 -5.07 -3.59
CA VAL A 140 -22.12 -6.05 -2.70
C VAL A 140 -23.64 -5.89 -2.72
N LYS A 141 -24.12 -4.65 -2.66
CA LYS A 141 -25.55 -4.31 -2.67
C LYS A 141 -26.30 -4.79 -3.93
N GLY A 142 -25.60 -5.01 -5.03
CA GLY A 142 -26.17 -5.48 -6.29
C GLY A 142 -25.83 -6.93 -6.64
N ASN A 143 -25.05 -7.64 -5.81
CA ASN A 143 -24.52 -8.97 -6.11
C ASN A 143 -24.60 -9.88 -4.87
N PRO A 144 -25.79 -10.38 -4.51
CA PRO A 144 -25.99 -11.19 -3.29
C PRO A 144 -25.29 -12.56 -3.32
N ASP A 145 -24.84 -13.02 -4.50
CA ASP A 145 -24.17 -14.31 -4.65
C ASP A 145 -22.68 -14.28 -4.26
N VAL A 146 -22.10 -13.11 -3.93
CA VAL A 146 -20.70 -13.03 -3.51
C VAL A 146 -20.54 -13.56 -2.09
N GLU A 147 -19.60 -14.47 -1.86
CA GLU A 147 -19.40 -15.10 -0.56
C GLU A 147 -18.22 -14.46 0.19
N LEU A 148 -17.19 -14.00 -0.53
CA LEU A 148 -16.01 -13.34 0.03
C LEU A 148 -15.64 -12.09 -0.78
N LEU A 149 -15.40 -10.99 -0.09
CA LEU A 149 -14.82 -9.76 -0.63
C LEU A 149 -13.42 -9.52 -0.03
N LEU A 150 -12.41 -9.49 -0.89
CA LEU A 150 -11.06 -9.07 -0.55
C LEU A 150 -10.83 -7.63 -1.01
N VAL A 151 -10.39 -6.76 -0.11
CA VAL A 151 -10.07 -5.36 -0.40
C VAL A 151 -8.55 -5.19 -0.38
N ASP A 152 -7.95 -4.63 -1.43
CA ASP A 152 -6.51 -4.31 -1.46
C ASP A 152 -6.24 -3.06 -0.62
N GLY A 153 -5.85 -3.28 0.63
CA GLY A 153 -5.70 -2.22 1.61
C GLY A 153 -6.15 -2.61 3.01
N PRO A 154 -5.91 -1.72 3.98
CA PRO A 154 -6.24 -1.99 5.36
C PRO A 154 -7.75 -1.83 5.61
N LEU A 155 -8.31 -2.65 6.50
CA LEU A 155 -9.50 -2.28 7.28
C LEU A 155 -9.08 -1.64 8.62
N ALA A 156 -7.87 -1.96 9.10
CA ALA A 156 -7.28 -1.35 10.28
C ALA A 156 -6.37 -0.16 9.91
N PHE A 157 -6.97 1.03 9.92
CA PHE A 157 -6.31 2.28 9.56
C PHE A 157 -5.39 2.81 10.66
N SER A 158 -4.22 3.31 10.27
CA SER A 158 -3.29 3.99 11.18
C SER A 158 -3.74 5.41 11.53
N ASN A 159 -3.12 6.02 12.53
CA ASN A 159 -3.42 7.41 12.91
C ASN A 159 -3.01 8.44 11.83
N TRP A 160 -2.25 8.06 10.80
CA TRP A 160 -1.98 8.96 9.66
C TRP A 160 -3.28 9.37 8.95
N TRP A 161 -4.25 8.46 8.86
CA TRP A 161 -5.54 8.71 8.20
C TRP A 161 -6.39 9.76 8.92
N SER A 162 -6.16 10.01 10.21
CA SER A 162 -6.89 11.05 10.95
C SER A 162 -6.39 12.46 10.65
N ILE A 163 -5.18 12.60 10.09
CA ILE A 163 -4.59 13.89 9.72
C ILE A 163 -4.41 14.07 8.21
N ALA A 164 -4.60 13.02 7.42
CA ALA A 164 -4.54 13.06 5.96
C ALA A 164 -5.79 13.72 5.35
N GLY A 165 -5.59 14.44 4.24
CA GLY A 165 -6.66 15.05 3.46
C GLY A 165 -7.49 16.08 4.23
N ARG A 166 -8.66 16.45 3.68
CA ARG A 166 -9.61 17.34 4.34
C ARG A 166 -10.53 16.55 5.26
N GLU A 167 -11.15 17.25 6.21
CA GLU A 167 -12.06 16.61 7.15
C GLU A 167 -13.27 15.97 6.46
N GLU A 168 -13.82 16.62 5.43
CA GLU A 168 -14.91 16.06 4.60
C GLU A 168 -14.51 14.76 3.90
N ASP A 169 -13.28 14.67 3.40
CA ASP A 169 -12.78 13.47 2.72
C ASP A 169 -12.60 12.32 3.72
N ARG A 170 -12.11 12.61 4.92
CA ARG A 170 -12.00 11.62 6.00
C ARG A 170 -13.37 11.11 6.43
N ARG A 171 -14.35 11.99 6.61
CA ARG A 171 -15.73 11.60 6.95
C ARG A 171 -16.36 10.74 5.86
N ARG A 172 -16.12 11.07 4.59
CA ARG A 172 -16.54 10.26 3.44
C ARG A 172 -15.95 8.86 3.50
N LEU A 173 -14.64 8.74 3.74
CA LEU A 173 -13.99 7.43 3.89
C LEU A 173 -14.58 6.62 5.05
N ILE A 174 -14.73 7.21 6.24
CA ILE A 174 -15.32 6.53 7.40
C ILE A 174 -16.73 6.02 7.06
N THR A 175 -17.55 6.87 6.43
CA THR A 175 -18.91 6.51 6.00
C THR A 175 -18.91 5.35 5.01
N ALA A 176 -17.99 5.37 4.04
CA ALA A 176 -17.85 4.31 3.04
C ALA A 176 -17.40 2.98 3.66
N VAL A 177 -16.45 3.00 4.59
CA VAL A 177 -15.98 1.80 5.30
C VAL A 177 -17.10 1.22 6.15
N ASN A 178 -17.75 2.03 7.01
CA ASN A 178 -18.86 1.54 7.84
C ASN A 178 -20.00 0.99 6.97
N GLY A 179 -20.39 1.73 5.92
CA GLY A 179 -21.41 1.28 4.98
C GLY A 179 -21.09 -0.05 4.30
N LEU A 180 -19.83 -0.26 3.88
CA LEU A 180 -19.40 -1.56 3.35
C LEU A 180 -19.50 -2.66 4.41
N LEU A 181 -18.98 -2.43 5.61
CA LEU A 181 -18.94 -3.44 6.66
C LEU A 181 -20.35 -3.83 7.12
N ASP A 182 -21.27 -2.87 7.25
CA ASP A 182 -22.67 -3.13 7.56
C ASP A 182 -23.35 -3.93 6.46
N MET A 183 -23.14 -3.56 5.20
CA MET A 183 -23.68 -4.29 4.05
C MET A 183 -23.17 -5.73 3.98
N CYS A 184 -21.86 -5.94 4.16
CA CYS A 184 -21.29 -7.29 4.21
C CYS A 184 -21.88 -8.12 5.35
N ARG A 185 -22.10 -7.52 6.53
CA ARG A 185 -22.74 -8.20 7.66
C ARG A 185 -24.20 -8.56 7.36
N GLU A 186 -24.96 -7.66 6.76
CA GLU A 186 -26.37 -7.85 6.41
C GLU A 186 -26.57 -8.94 5.35
N GLU A 187 -25.72 -8.96 4.34
CA GLU A 187 -25.77 -9.92 3.22
C GLU A 187 -25.02 -11.23 3.51
N GLY A 188 -24.37 -11.35 4.68
CA GLY A 188 -23.62 -12.56 5.05
C GLY A 188 -22.36 -12.77 4.20
N VAL A 189 -21.75 -11.69 3.71
CA VAL A 189 -20.53 -11.71 2.90
C VAL A 189 -19.30 -11.60 3.81
N ALA A 190 -18.41 -12.58 3.73
CA ALA A 190 -17.12 -12.50 4.40
C ALA A 190 -16.30 -11.35 3.81
N VAL A 191 -15.61 -10.57 4.64
CA VAL A 191 -14.79 -9.45 4.15
C VAL A 191 -13.42 -9.42 4.84
N ALA A 192 -12.39 -9.17 4.04
CA ALA A 192 -11.03 -9.01 4.53
C ALA A 192 -10.24 -7.94 3.76
N GLY A 193 -9.51 -7.10 4.50
CA GLY A 193 -8.51 -6.19 3.96
C GLY A 193 -7.16 -6.91 3.82
N ILE A 194 -6.55 -6.83 2.65
CA ILE A 194 -5.28 -7.47 2.31
C ILE A 194 -4.21 -6.39 2.23
N VAL A 195 -3.25 -6.40 3.16
CA VAL A 195 -2.13 -5.45 3.17
C VAL A 195 -0.86 -6.18 2.74
N LYS A 196 -0.49 -6.01 1.47
CA LYS A 196 0.65 -6.66 0.80
C LYS A 196 2.00 -6.31 1.44
N ARG A 197 2.16 -5.07 1.92
CA ARG A 197 3.43 -4.51 2.43
C ARG A 197 3.19 -3.79 3.77
N PRO A 198 2.88 -4.53 4.84
CA PRO A 198 2.54 -3.89 6.11
C PRO A 198 3.80 -3.27 6.74
N SER A 199 3.80 -1.94 6.86
CA SER A 199 4.87 -1.19 7.54
C SER A 199 4.54 -0.85 9.00
N ALA A 200 3.28 -1.06 9.40
CA ALA A 200 2.82 -0.80 10.75
C ALA A 200 3.51 -1.73 11.78
N ARG A 201 3.60 -1.24 13.02
CA ARG A 201 4.20 -1.95 14.18
C ARG A 201 3.12 -2.40 15.17
N TYR A 202 1.95 -2.79 14.68
CA TYR A 202 0.81 -3.11 15.54
C TYR A 202 1.09 -4.34 16.41
N LEU A 203 1.64 -5.41 15.87
CA LEU A 203 1.98 -6.60 16.65
C LEU A 203 3.11 -6.30 17.64
N VAL A 204 4.12 -5.53 17.23
CA VAL A 204 5.16 -5.02 18.16
C VAL A 204 4.53 -4.27 19.34
N TYR A 205 3.55 -3.40 19.12
CA TYR A 205 2.84 -2.71 20.19
C TYR A 205 1.96 -3.63 21.01
N ASP A 206 1.31 -4.61 20.38
CA ASP A 206 0.44 -5.55 21.07
C ASP A 206 1.23 -6.42 22.07
N LEU A 207 2.42 -6.86 21.66
CA LEU A 207 3.35 -7.65 22.45
C LEU A 207 4.18 -6.82 23.45
N GLY A 208 4.07 -5.49 23.43
CA GLY A 208 4.85 -4.62 24.32
C GLY A 208 6.34 -4.54 23.98
N LEU A 209 6.72 -4.78 22.72
CA LEU A 209 8.10 -4.86 22.26
C LEU A 209 8.66 -3.53 21.73
N GLN A 210 7.92 -2.44 21.83
CA GLN A 210 8.30 -1.14 21.25
C GLN A 210 9.62 -0.57 21.76
N ASN A 211 10.02 -0.93 22.98
CA ASN A 211 11.29 -0.50 23.58
C ASN A 211 12.43 -1.51 23.34
N GLN A 212 12.14 -2.68 22.75
CA GLN A 212 13.11 -3.76 22.54
C GLN A 212 13.62 -3.82 21.09
N THR A 213 12.84 -3.34 20.13
CA THR A 213 13.18 -3.39 18.71
C THR A 213 12.52 -2.25 17.97
N ASP A 214 13.15 -1.75 16.90
CA ASP A 214 12.57 -0.79 15.95
C ASP A 214 12.13 -1.41 14.62
N LEU A 215 12.21 -2.74 14.52
CA LEU A 215 11.84 -3.49 13.33
C LEU A 215 10.32 -3.43 13.08
N THR A 216 9.93 -3.53 11.81
CA THR A 216 8.53 -3.58 11.39
C THR A 216 7.92 -4.96 11.68
N ASP A 217 6.59 -5.03 11.82
CA ASP A 217 5.90 -6.31 11.97
C ASP A 217 6.18 -7.23 10.78
N SER A 218 6.17 -6.69 9.56
CA SER A 218 6.47 -7.46 8.33
C SER A 218 7.83 -8.13 8.36
N PHE A 219 8.87 -7.42 8.83
CA PHE A 219 10.21 -7.98 8.88
C PHE A 219 10.33 -9.02 9.99
N LEU A 220 9.78 -8.75 11.18
CA LEU A 220 9.78 -9.74 12.27
C LEU A 220 9.03 -11.01 11.88
N MET A 221 7.86 -10.88 11.26
CA MET A 221 7.07 -12.02 10.80
C MET A 221 7.74 -12.76 9.64
N LEU A 222 8.52 -12.08 8.79
CA LEU A 222 9.35 -12.73 7.77
C LEU A 222 10.36 -13.70 8.39
N GLN A 223 10.96 -13.32 9.53
CA GLN A 223 11.92 -14.17 10.26
C GLN A 223 11.22 -15.24 11.13
N THR A 224 9.97 -15.01 11.53
CA THR A 224 9.27 -15.86 12.52
C THR A 224 8.40 -16.94 11.87
N LEU A 225 7.67 -16.60 10.81
CA LEU A 225 6.66 -17.46 10.18
C LEU A 225 7.26 -18.34 9.08
N LYS A 226 6.88 -19.62 9.07
CA LYS A 226 7.10 -20.51 7.92
C LYS A 226 5.97 -20.34 6.90
N VAL A 227 6.23 -20.75 5.68
CA VAL A 227 5.20 -20.71 4.61
C VAL A 227 4.02 -21.59 4.97
N GLY A 228 2.82 -21.04 4.80
CA GLY A 228 1.59 -21.67 5.23
C GLY A 228 1.29 -21.48 6.71
N GLU A 229 2.05 -20.66 7.45
CA GLU A 229 1.72 -20.29 8.82
C GLU A 229 1.10 -18.88 8.89
N ARG A 230 0.24 -18.69 9.89
CA ARG A 230 -0.25 -17.39 10.32
C ARG A 230 -0.15 -17.23 11.83
N THR A 231 -0.13 -15.97 12.29
CA THR A 231 -0.30 -15.66 13.71
C THR A 231 -1.76 -15.87 14.13
N ASP A 232 -1.98 -15.89 15.45
CA ASP A 232 -3.31 -15.62 15.99
C ASP A 232 -3.79 -14.20 15.64
N ILE A 233 -5.09 -13.98 15.81
CA ILE A 233 -5.71 -12.67 15.66
C ILE A 233 -5.35 -11.77 16.84
N PHE A 234 -5.16 -10.49 16.56
CA PHE A 234 -5.01 -9.45 17.57
C PHE A 234 -5.80 -8.21 17.16
N SER A 235 -5.96 -7.25 18.09
CA SER A 235 -6.66 -5.99 17.80
C SER A 235 -5.65 -4.86 17.54
N PRO A 236 -5.50 -4.37 16.29
CA PRO A 236 -4.71 -3.19 15.98
C PRO A 236 -5.11 -1.96 16.80
N ARG A 237 -6.42 -1.80 17.06
CA ARG A 237 -6.95 -0.70 17.88
C ARG A 237 -6.39 -0.74 19.29
N SER A 238 -6.46 -1.90 19.95
CA SER A 238 -5.89 -2.09 21.29
C SER A 238 -4.38 -1.89 21.29
N ALA A 239 -3.70 -2.40 20.27
CA ALA A 239 -2.26 -2.25 20.11
C ALA A 239 -1.82 -0.79 19.97
N ILE A 240 -2.45 0.00 19.09
CA ILE A 240 -2.16 1.44 18.95
C ILE A 240 -2.42 2.17 20.28
N ARG A 241 -3.51 1.85 20.99
CA ARG A 241 -3.82 2.50 22.27
C ARG A 241 -2.75 2.25 23.34
N LYS A 242 -2.09 1.09 23.34
CA LYS A 242 -0.92 0.82 24.21
C LYS A 242 0.24 1.79 23.92
N ALA A 243 0.42 2.20 22.67
CA ALA A 243 1.53 3.06 22.23
C ALA A 243 1.23 4.57 22.31
N VAL A 244 0.07 5.01 21.81
CA VAL A 244 -0.26 6.44 21.60
C VAL A 244 -1.60 6.86 22.24
N ARG A 245 -2.21 6.00 23.07
CA ARG A 245 -3.44 6.24 23.86
C ARG A 245 -4.72 6.59 23.08
N ALA A 246 -4.63 6.85 21.78
CA ALA A 246 -5.76 7.18 20.93
C ALA A 246 -5.65 6.52 19.55
N SER A 247 -6.80 6.18 18.96
CA SER A 247 -6.87 5.79 17.55
C SER A 247 -8.12 6.36 16.89
N PRO A 248 -8.13 7.68 16.58
CA PRO A 248 -9.35 8.40 16.20
C PRO A 248 -10.09 7.78 15.01
N PHE A 249 -9.36 7.29 14.01
CA PHE A 249 -9.96 6.68 12.84
C PHE A 249 -10.62 5.34 13.17
N MET A 250 -9.89 4.43 13.82
CA MET A 250 -10.46 3.13 14.23
C MET A 250 -11.53 3.26 15.32
N ASP A 251 -11.52 4.36 16.09
CA ASP A 251 -12.56 4.68 17.06
C ASP A 251 -13.87 5.11 16.40
N ALA A 252 -13.82 5.60 15.15
CA ALA A 252 -14.98 5.97 14.35
C ALA A 252 -15.56 4.80 13.53
N LEU A 253 -14.89 3.65 13.52
CA LEU A 253 -15.41 2.43 12.89
C LEU A 253 -16.39 1.73 13.83
N GLU A 254 -17.55 1.36 13.30
CA GLU A 254 -18.62 0.74 14.09
C GLU A 254 -18.34 -0.72 14.41
N SER A 255 -17.70 -1.44 13.48
CA SER A 255 -17.27 -2.82 13.68
C SER A 255 -15.80 -2.87 14.11
N PRO A 256 -15.47 -3.51 15.25
CA PRO A 256 -14.08 -3.72 15.64
C PRO A 256 -13.32 -4.54 14.59
N ILE A 257 -12.12 -4.09 14.22
CA ILE A 257 -11.25 -4.78 13.27
C ILE A 257 -10.17 -5.56 14.03
N TYR A 258 -9.92 -6.77 13.59
CA TYR A 258 -8.85 -7.66 14.03
C TYR A 258 -7.90 -7.93 12.87
N SER A 259 -6.65 -8.23 13.19
CA SER A 259 -5.63 -8.53 12.19
C SER A 259 -4.86 -9.78 12.55
N PHE A 260 -4.31 -10.44 11.53
CA PHE A 260 -3.28 -11.45 11.69
C PHE A 260 -2.27 -11.34 10.53
N TYR A 261 -1.07 -11.88 10.73
CA TYR A 261 -0.04 -11.95 9.70
C TYR A 261 0.01 -13.36 9.11
N ALA A 262 0.15 -13.46 7.79
CA ALA A 262 0.15 -14.73 7.08
C ALA A 262 1.31 -14.82 6.07
N ARG A 263 2.06 -15.91 6.14
CA ARG A 263 3.20 -16.18 5.25
C ARG A 263 2.76 -17.04 4.07
N LEU A 264 2.49 -16.40 2.93
CA LEU A 264 1.95 -17.09 1.75
C LEU A 264 3.04 -17.52 0.75
N SER A 265 4.18 -16.83 0.71
CA SER A 265 5.27 -17.07 -0.25
C SER A 265 6.50 -17.75 0.37
N LYS A 266 7.20 -18.58 -0.43
CA LYS A 266 8.52 -19.14 -0.11
C LYS A 266 9.68 -18.20 -0.41
N GLU A 267 9.43 -17.14 -1.19
CA GLU A 267 10.46 -16.21 -1.61
C GLU A 267 10.94 -15.34 -0.44
N TRP A 268 12.24 -15.36 -0.15
CA TRP A 268 12.83 -14.71 1.03
C TRP A 268 12.65 -13.19 1.04
N SER A 269 12.56 -12.58 -0.15
CA SER A 269 12.45 -11.13 -0.33
C SER A 269 11.01 -10.59 -0.23
N ILE A 270 10.02 -11.48 -0.26
CA ILE A 270 8.61 -11.12 -0.17
C ILE A 270 8.19 -11.27 1.28
N PRO A 271 7.73 -10.23 2.00
CA PRO A 271 7.31 -10.35 3.40
C PRO A 271 5.93 -11.02 3.57
N PRO A 272 5.56 -11.48 4.78
CA PRO A 272 4.18 -11.87 5.08
C PRO A 272 3.20 -10.71 4.86
N ILE A 273 1.98 -11.04 4.45
CA ILE A 273 0.89 -10.07 4.35
C ILE A 273 0.19 -9.92 5.69
N ARG A 274 -0.46 -8.77 5.91
CA ARG A 274 -1.42 -8.59 7.00
C ARG A 274 -2.83 -8.72 6.44
N ILE A 275 -3.66 -9.51 7.12
CA ILE A 275 -5.07 -9.67 6.80
C ILE A 275 -5.87 -9.04 7.92
N ASP A 276 -6.73 -8.09 7.56
CA ASP A 276 -7.63 -7.40 8.48
C ASP A 276 -9.05 -7.93 8.28
N THR A 277 -9.78 -8.21 9.35
CA THR A 277 -11.14 -8.75 9.29
C THR A 277 -12.01 -8.14 10.40
N PRO A 278 -13.29 -7.82 10.14
CA PRO A 278 -14.18 -7.30 11.17
C PRO A 278 -14.62 -8.38 12.16
N ALA A 279 -15.08 -7.95 13.33
CA ALA A 279 -15.50 -8.82 14.42
C ALA A 279 -16.56 -9.88 14.00
N PHE A 280 -17.45 -9.53 13.07
CA PHE A 280 -18.49 -10.45 12.59
C PHE A 280 -17.96 -11.57 11.70
N CYS A 281 -16.75 -11.45 11.13
CA CYS A 281 -16.09 -12.48 10.34
C CYS A 281 -15.11 -13.34 11.15
N LEU A 282 -15.05 -13.19 12.49
CA LEU A 282 -14.09 -13.96 13.31
C LEU A 282 -14.31 -15.48 13.25
N GLY A 283 -15.54 -15.92 13.00
CA GLY A 283 -15.86 -17.34 12.77
C GLY A 283 -15.24 -17.91 11.47
N GLU A 284 -14.88 -17.05 10.52
CA GLU A 284 -14.42 -17.42 9.18
C GLU A 284 -12.91 -17.19 8.98
N VAL A 285 -12.18 -16.77 10.03
CA VAL A 285 -10.74 -16.46 9.95
C VAL A 285 -9.93 -17.59 9.33
N GLY A 286 -10.24 -18.83 9.70
CA GLY A 286 -9.58 -20.01 9.13
C GLY A 286 -9.85 -20.16 7.63
N GLU A 287 -11.09 -19.96 7.19
CA GLU A 287 -11.49 -20.09 5.80
C GLU A 287 -10.96 -18.94 4.94
N ILE A 288 -10.98 -17.70 5.45
CA ILE A 288 -10.35 -16.54 4.80
C ILE A 288 -8.84 -16.77 4.63
N ALA A 289 -8.16 -17.25 5.67
CA ALA A 289 -6.72 -17.52 5.63
C ALA A 289 -6.38 -18.64 4.63
N ASP A 290 -7.14 -19.74 4.67
CA ASP A 290 -6.98 -20.85 3.73
C ASP A 290 -7.25 -20.40 2.28
N TYR A 291 -8.30 -19.62 2.05
CA TYR A 291 -8.59 -19.04 0.73
C TYR A 291 -7.44 -18.17 0.24
N CYS A 292 -6.95 -17.24 1.07
CA CYS A 292 -5.84 -16.37 0.72
C CYS A 292 -4.59 -17.19 0.37
N TYR A 293 -4.33 -18.28 1.09
CA TYR A 293 -3.20 -19.16 0.82
C TYR A 293 -3.40 -20.02 -0.43
N GLY A 294 -4.59 -20.59 -0.62
CA GLY A 294 -4.95 -21.42 -1.78
C GLY A 294 -4.93 -20.63 -3.09
N SER A 295 -5.52 -19.44 -3.08
CA SER A 295 -5.60 -18.53 -4.24
C SER A 295 -4.37 -17.63 -4.42
N SER A 296 -3.34 -17.78 -3.59
CA SER A 296 -2.13 -16.94 -3.69
C SER A 296 -1.38 -17.19 -5.00
N PHE A 297 -1.07 -16.10 -5.71
CA PHE A 297 -0.32 -16.12 -6.97
C PHE A 297 0.96 -15.28 -6.85
N TRP A 298 1.99 -15.63 -7.64
CA TRP A 298 3.34 -15.03 -7.67
C TRP A 298 3.91 -14.69 -6.28
N GLU A 299 3.68 -13.45 -5.86
CA GLU A 299 4.23 -12.79 -4.68
C GLU A 299 3.48 -13.12 -3.39
N GLY A 300 2.76 -14.24 -3.35
CA GLY A 300 1.93 -14.60 -2.19
C GLY A 300 0.76 -13.64 -2.00
N ILE A 301 0.16 -13.13 -3.08
CA ILE A 301 -1.00 -12.24 -3.07
C ILE A 301 -2.21 -13.01 -3.62
N PRO A 302 -3.39 -12.99 -2.98
CA PRO A 302 -4.59 -13.64 -3.48
C PRO A 302 -4.98 -13.18 -4.90
N LEU A 303 -5.35 -14.11 -5.77
CA LEU A 303 -5.67 -13.85 -7.18
C LEU A 303 -6.73 -12.75 -7.40
N PRO A 304 -7.85 -12.66 -6.63
CA PRO A 304 -8.82 -11.58 -6.79
C PRO A 304 -8.19 -10.19 -6.66
N ILE A 305 -7.26 -10.03 -5.72
CA ILE A 305 -6.54 -8.78 -5.49
C ILE A 305 -5.58 -8.46 -6.65
N VAL A 306 -4.85 -9.47 -7.14
CA VAL A 306 -3.96 -9.30 -8.31
C VAL A 306 -4.76 -8.82 -9.52
N LYS A 307 -5.93 -9.40 -9.76
CA LYS A 307 -6.78 -9.03 -10.89
C LYS A 307 -7.37 -7.62 -10.76
N ALA A 308 -7.81 -7.24 -9.57
CA ALA A 308 -8.31 -5.89 -9.32
C ALA A 308 -7.22 -4.82 -9.53
N ASP A 309 -6.01 -5.06 -9.01
CA ASP A 309 -4.84 -4.17 -9.15
C ASP A 309 -4.39 -4.01 -10.61
N GLU A 310 -4.29 -5.13 -11.34
CA GLU A 310 -3.96 -5.11 -12.78
C GLU A 310 -4.95 -4.25 -13.61
N GLU A 311 -6.25 -4.35 -13.32
CA GLU A 311 -7.33 -3.76 -14.11
C GLU A 311 -7.62 -2.31 -13.73
N VAL A 312 -7.44 -1.91 -12.46
CA VAL A 312 -7.69 -0.52 -12.02
C VAL A 312 -6.52 0.42 -12.36
N LYS A 313 -5.36 -0.13 -12.70
CA LYS A 313 -4.12 0.61 -12.91
C LYS A 313 -4.21 1.60 -14.08
N VAL A 314 -4.22 2.89 -13.74
CA VAL A 314 -4.13 3.98 -14.71
C VAL A 314 -2.67 4.21 -15.11
N SER A 315 -2.23 3.52 -16.17
CA SER A 315 -0.84 3.57 -16.62
C SER A 315 -0.44 4.95 -17.16
N LYS A 316 0.85 5.30 -17.00
CA LYS A 316 1.45 6.50 -17.60
C LYS A 316 1.29 6.51 -19.13
N ARG A 317 1.40 5.35 -19.78
CA ARG A 317 1.19 5.22 -21.23
C ARG A 317 -0.23 5.61 -21.64
N PHE A 318 -1.23 5.16 -20.87
CA PHE A 318 -2.62 5.50 -21.11
C PHE A 318 -2.88 7.01 -20.95
N ILE A 319 -2.41 7.62 -19.86
CA ILE A 319 -2.53 9.07 -19.66
C ILE A 319 -1.77 9.87 -20.73
N SER A 320 -0.62 9.39 -21.19
CA SER A 320 0.13 10.03 -22.28
C SER A 320 -0.68 10.06 -23.59
N GLY A 321 -1.41 8.99 -23.89
CA GLY A 321 -2.36 8.96 -25.01
C GLY A 321 -3.47 10.00 -24.86
N ILE A 322 -4.15 10.00 -23.70
CA ILE A 322 -5.21 10.98 -23.40
C ILE A 322 -4.68 12.42 -23.46
N TYR A 323 -3.47 12.66 -22.97
CA TYR A 323 -2.86 13.99 -22.98
C TYR A 323 -2.67 14.54 -24.40
N ARG A 324 -2.31 13.68 -25.37
CA ARG A 324 -2.25 14.08 -26.80
C ARG A 324 -3.62 14.49 -27.34
N ASP A 325 -4.66 13.77 -26.96
CA ASP A 325 -6.04 14.12 -27.34
C ASP A 325 -6.47 15.45 -26.70
N ILE A 326 -6.07 15.70 -25.45
CA ILE A 326 -6.29 16.97 -24.76
C ILE A 326 -5.59 18.12 -25.51
N ILE A 327 -4.32 17.95 -25.92
CA ILE A 327 -3.60 18.94 -26.73
C ILE A 327 -4.38 19.24 -28.02
N GLY A 328 -4.76 18.19 -28.76
CA GLY A 328 -5.50 18.35 -30.01
C GLY A 328 -6.84 19.08 -29.81
N ARG A 329 -7.52 18.81 -28.70
CA ARG A 329 -8.77 19.48 -28.34
C ARG A 329 -8.56 20.95 -27.97
N VAL A 330 -7.59 21.26 -27.12
CA VAL A 330 -7.30 22.64 -26.67
C VAL A 330 -6.78 23.50 -27.84
N SER A 331 -5.96 22.92 -28.71
CA SER A 331 -5.50 23.55 -29.95
C SER A 331 -6.68 23.99 -30.83
N ARG A 332 -7.68 23.12 -31.03
CA ARG A 332 -8.88 23.46 -31.82
C ARG A 332 -9.80 24.48 -31.14
N LEU A 333 -9.90 24.44 -29.81
CA LEU A 333 -10.84 25.29 -29.07
C LEU A 333 -10.32 26.71 -28.81
N SER A 334 -9.02 26.85 -28.56
CA SER A 334 -8.43 28.12 -28.08
C SER A 334 -7.09 28.48 -28.70
N GLY A 335 -6.35 27.51 -29.24
CA GLY A 335 -4.97 27.72 -29.70
C GLY A 335 -3.92 27.83 -28.58
N GLU A 336 -4.32 28.02 -27.32
CA GLU A 336 -3.44 28.27 -26.17
C GLU A 336 -2.83 26.97 -25.58
N ILE A 337 -2.04 26.27 -26.38
CA ILE A 337 -1.41 24.98 -25.98
C ILE A 337 -0.38 25.17 -24.86
N SER A 338 0.20 26.37 -24.72
CA SER A 338 1.17 26.71 -23.67
C SER A 338 0.65 26.44 -22.26
N HIS A 339 -0.67 26.54 -22.04
CA HIS A 339 -1.31 26.24 -20.75
C HIS A 339 -1.24 24.75 -20.35
N LEU A 340 -0.98 23.88 -21.32
CA LEU A 340 -0.81 22.45 -21.13
C LEU A 340 0.66 22.05 -20.94
N ALA A 341 1.61 22.99 -20.90
CA ALA A 341 3.03 22.66 -20.75
C ALA A 341 3.26 21.71 -19.56
N PRO A 342 3.90 20.55 -19.75
CA PRO A 342 4.18 19.62 -18.66
C PRO A 342 5.22 20.21 -17.71
N TYR A 343 5.18 19.80 -16.44
CA TYR A 343 6.22 20.20 -15.49
C TYR A 343 7.56 19.52 -15.83
N TRP A 344 8.64 20.30 -15.83
CA TRP A 344 9.98 19.85 -16.21
C TRP A 344 10.44 18.68 -15.32
N GLY A 345 10.89 17.59 -15.95
CA GLY A 345 11.35 16.38 -15.25
C GLY A 345 10.23 15.44 -14.77
N GLU A 346 9.01 15.93 -14.51
CA GLU A 346 7.85 15.10 -14.13
C GLU A 346 7.07 14.58 -15.35
N GLY A 347 7.15 15.28 -16.49
CA GLY A 347 6.42 14.99 -17.72
C GLY A 347 7.19 14.26 -18.81
N GLY A 348 8.40 13.72 -18.55
CA GLY A 348 9.20 13.07 -19.60
C GLY A 348 8.52 11.88 -20.30
N TRP A 349 7.50 11.28 -19.67
CA TRP A 349 6.68 10.21 -20.24
C TRP A 349 5.45 10.70 -21.02
N LEU A 350 5.14 12.00 -20.97
CA LEU A 350 4.07 12.64 -21.74
C LEU A 350 4.47 12.87 -23.20
N GLY A 351 5.74 12.64 -23.56
CA GLY A 351 6.24 12.67 -24.93
C GLY A 351 6.13 14.03 -25.61
N ALA A 352 6.19 15.11 -24.82
CA ALA A 352 6.26 16.49 -25.29
C ALA A 352 7.66 16.85 -25.76
#